data_AF-A0A1Z5J2Y2-F1
#
_entry.id   AF-A0A1Z5J2Y2-F1
#
_cell.length_a   1.000
_cell.length_b   1.000
_cell.length_c   1.000
_cell.angle_alpha   90.00
_cell.angle_beta   90.00
_cell.angle_gamma   90.00
#
_symmetry.space_group_name_H-M   'P 1'
#
loop_
_entity.id
_entity.type
_entity.pdbx_description
1 polymer ?
#
loop_
_entity_poly.entity_id
_entity_poly.type
_entity_poly.pdbx_seq_one_letter_code
_entity_poly.pdbx_strand_id
1 'polypeptide(L)' 'MSNRTEILTEYQKVNEQLTELKATEARQVEPCHHETITIEPKYGRQMQELSAKCDYLNMILEAMAASED' A
#
# COMPACT_ATOMS: atom_id res chain seq x y z
N MET A 1 -26.50 0.34 -5.16
CA MET A 1 -25.13 0.27 -5.73
C MET A 1 -24.17 1.12 -4.90
N SER A 2 -24.00 0.79 -3.60
CA SER A 2 -23.10 1.56 -2.70
C SER A 2 -21.79 0.81 -2.38
N ASN A 3 -21.82 -0.53 -2.43
CA ASN A 3 -20.70 -1.35 -1.97
C ASN A 3 -19.42 -1.22 -2.83
N ARG A 4 -19.56 -1.19 -4.17
CA ARG A 4 -18.39 -1.10 -5.08
C ARG A 4 -17.64 0.23 -4.93
N THR A 5 -18.36 1.35 -4.87
CA THR A 5 -17.77 2.68 -4.74
C THR A 5 -17.10 2.88 -3.38
N GLU A 6 -17.69 2.32 -2.32
CA GLU A 6 -17.09 2.31 -0.98
C GLU A 6 -15.77 1.53 -0.96
N ILE A 7 -15.74 0.32 -1.55
CA ILE A 7 -14.53 -0.50 -1.65
C ILE A 7 -13.44 0.18 -2.49
N LEU A 8 -13.80 0.84 -3.59
CA LEU A 8 -12.85 1.64 -4.39
C LEU A 8 -12.25 2.80 -3.59
N THR A 9 -13.09 3.50 -2.82
CA THR A 9 -12.64 4.62 -1.99
C THR A 9 -11.71 4.13 -0.88
N GLU A 10 -12.03 3.00 -0.25
CA GLU A 10 -11.14 2.39 0.74
C GLU A 10 -9.82 1.92 0.11
N TYR A 11 -9.87 1.31 -1.07
CA TYR A 11 -8.67 0.88 -1.79
C TYR A 11 -7.74 2.06 -2.09
N GLN A 12 -8.29 3.17 -2.61
CA GLN A 12 -7.52 4.39 -2.87
C GLN A 12 -6.87 4.93 -1.60
N LYS A 13 -7.62 5.02 -0.51
CA LYS A 13 -7.12 5.51 0.78
C LYS A 13 -5.98 4.65 1.34
N VAL A 14 -6.13 3.32 1.29
CA VAL A 14 -5.08 2.38 1.76
C VAL A 14 -3.84 2.46 0.87
N ASN A 15 -4.02 2.61 -0.44
CA ASN A 15 -2.92 2.74 -1.39
C ASN A 15 -2.15 4.06 -1.23
N GLU A 16 -2.85 5.16 -0.95
CA GLU A 16 -2.23 6.44 -0.59
C GLU A 16 -1.39 6.31 0.68
N GLN A 17 -1.94 5.69 1.74
CA GLN A 17 -1.20 5.44 2.98
C GLN A 17 0.05 4.58 2.76
N LEU A 18 -0.05 3.53 1.94
CA LEU A 18 1.09 2.69 1.57
C LEU A 18 2.16 3.49 0.82
N THR A 19 1.75 4.38 -0.07
CA THR A 19 2.66 5.25 -0.84
C THR A 19 3.37 6.26 0.04
N GLU A 20 2.66 6.89 0.97
CA GLU A 20 3.24 7.81 1.96
C GLU A 20 4.24 7.11 2.88
N LEU A 21 3.92 5.90 3.32
CA LEU A 21 4.83 5.09 4.15
C LEU A 21 6.12 4.78 3.40
N LYS A 22 6.01 4.33 2.14
CA LYS A 22 7.17 4.04 1.27
C LYS A 22 8.03 5.28 1.04
N ALA A 23 7.41 6.42 0.76
CA ALA A 23 8.11 7.68 0.59
C ALA A 23 8.81 8.14 1.88
N THR A 24 8.17 7.92 3.04
CA THR A 24 8.75 8.24 4.35
C THR A 24 9.96 7.38 4.65
N GLU A 25 9.87 6.07 4.42
CA GLU A 25 10.99 5.15 4.61
C GLU A 25 12.16 5.49 3.67
N ALA A 26 11.89 5.80 2.41
CA ALA A 26 12.91 6.23 1.45
C ALA A 26 13.58 7.57 1.83
N ARG A 27 12.83 8.52 2.40
CA ARG A 27 13.38 9.82 2.84
C ARG A 27 14.23 9.73 4.11
N GLN A 28 14.02 8.72 4.96
CA GLN A 28 14.85 8.50 6.14
C GLN A 28 16.26 7.96 5.80
N VAL A 29 16.49 7.61 4.55
CA VAL A 29 17.80 7.21 4.04
C VAL A 29 18.53 8.47 3.59
N GLU A 30 19.35 9.06 4.47
CA GLU A 30 20.29 10.09 4.03
C GLU A 30 21.37 9.47 3.15
N PRO A 31 21.68 10.06 1.97
CA PRO A 31 22.74 9.56 1.11
C PRO A 31 24.10 9.79 1.79
N CYS A 32 24.62 8.75 2.45
CA CYS A 32 25.98 8.75 2.95
C CYS A 32 26.94 8.43 1.80
N HIS A 33 27.62 9.44 1.26
CA HIS A 33 28.51 9.30 0.10
C HIS A 33 29.78 8.46 0.35
N HIS A 34 30.04 8.03 1.60
CA HIS A 34 31.31 7.44 2.01
C HIS A 34 31.18 6.06 2.68
N GLU A 35 29.98 5.59 3.01
CA GLU A 35 29.78 4.33 3.75
C GLU A 35 28.55 3.57 3.27
N THR A 36 28.64 2.23 3.29
CA THR A 36 27.48 1.36 3.09
C THR A 36 26.64 1.36 4.37
N ILE A 37 25.52 2.08 4.36
CA ILE A 37 24.53 2.03 5.42
C ILE A 37 23.58 0.86 5.20
N THR A 38 23.38 0.04 6.24
CA THR A 38 22.32 -0.98 6.25
C THR A 38 21.03 -0.30 6.69
N ILE A 39 20.05 -0.23 5.79
CA ILE A 39 18.74 0.34 6.09
C ILE A 39 17.89 -0.78 6.69
N GLU A 40 17.65 -0.72 7.99
CA GLU A 40 16.64 -1.59 8.61
C GLU A 40 15.24 -1.03 8.33
N PRO A 41 14.35 -1.79 7.69
CA PRO A 41 13.01 -1.32 7.36
C PRO A 41 12.19 -1.15 8.63
N LYS A 42 12.00 0.09 9.05
CA LYS A 42 11.25 0.44 10.28
C LYS A 42 9.76 0.21 10.14
N TYR A 43 9.26 0.30 8.91
CA TYR A 43 7.81 0.22 8.64
C TYR A 43 7.43 -1.01 7.82
N GLY A 44 8.35 -1.96 7.62
CA GLY A 44 8.14 -3.13 6.76
C GLY A 44 6.88 -3.94 7.13
N ARG A 45 6.60 -4.11 8.42
CA ARG A 45 5.38 -4.80 8.88
C ARG A 45 4.10 -4.05 8.53
N GLN A 46 4.07 -2.73 8.77
CA GLN A 46 2.91 -1.89 8.41
C GLN A 46 2.70 -1.83 6.89
N MET A 47 3.78 -1.79 6.10
CA MET A 47 3.68 -1.87 4.64
C MET A 47 3.12 -3.21 4.17
N GLN A 48 3.52 -4.33 4.79
CA GLN A 48 2.99 -5.65 4.47
C GLN A 48 1.49 -5.74 4.78
N GLU A 49 1.06 -5.23 5.94
CA GLU A 49 -0.35 -5.21 6.33
C GLU A 49 -1.19 -4.33 5.38
N LEU A 50 -0.69 -3.14 5.01
CA LEU A 50 -1.35 -2.26 4.04
C LEU A 50 -1.39 -2.87 2.63
N SER A 51 -0.31 -3.52 2.18
CA SER A 51 -0.24 -4.20 0.89
C SER A 51 -1.24 -5.35 0.82
N ALA A 52 -1.29 -6.20 1.85
CA ALA A 52 -2.25 -7.30 1.91
C ALA A 52 -3.70 -6.80 1.89
N LYS A 53 -3.96 -5.64 2.52
CA LYS A 53 -5.28 -5.01 2.49
C LYS A 53 -5.63 -4.47 1.09
N CYS A 54 -4.67 -3.86 0.38
CA CYS A 54 -4.86 -3.46 -1.01
C CYS A 54 -5.18 -4.67 -1.90
N ASP A 55 -4.40 -5.75 -1.78
CA ASP A 55 -4.59 -6.97 -2.57
C ASP A 55 -5.97 -7.59 -2.33
N TYR A 56 -6.41 -7.64 -1.07
CA TYR A 56 -7.75 -8.13 -0.70
C TYR A 56 -8.86 -7.28 -1.32
N LEU A 57 -8.79 -5.95 -1.19
CA LEU A 57 -9.80 -5.05 -1.76
C LEU A 57 -9.84 -5.15 -3.29
N ASN A 58 -8.68 -5.26 -3.94
CA ASN A 58 -8.59 -5.48 -5.39
C ASN A 58 -9.23 -6.81 -5.81
N MET A 59 -8.97 -7.90 -5.07
CA MET A 59 -9.59 -9.21 -5.31
C MET A 59 -11.13 -9.14 -5.26
N ILE A 60 -11.70 -8.40 -4.30
CA ILE A 60 -13.15 -8.23 -4.23
C ILE A 60 -13.66 -7.44 -5.43
N LEU A 61 -12.96 -6.38 -5.84
CA LEU A 61 -13.33 -5.57 -7.01
C LEU A 61 -13.32 -6.39 -8.31
N GLU A 62 -12.32 -7.25 -8.47
CA GLU A 62 -12.24 -8.18 -9.61
C GLU A 62 -13.38 -9.20 -9.59
N ALA A 63 -13.65 -9.81 -8.43
CA ALA A 63 -14.76 -10.75 -8.28
C ALA A 63 -16.12 -10.10 -8.57
N MET A 64 -16.32 -8.86 -8.11
CA MET A 64 -17.53 -8.09 -8.42
C MET A 64 -17.65 -7.82 -9.92
N ALA A 65 -16.56 -7.40 -10.58
CA ALA A 65 -16.56 -7.16 -12.03
C ALA A 65 -16.85 -8.42 -12.83
N ALA A 66 -16.31 -9.57 -12.42
CA ALA A 66 -16.55 -10.86 -13.07
C ALA A 66 -17.97 -11.41 -12.85
N SER A 67 -18.66 -10.95 -11.79
CA SER A 67 -20.07 -11.31 -11.51
C SER A 67 -21.10 -10.40 -12.16
N GLU A 68 -20.64 -9.26 -12.72
CA GLU A 68 -21.48 -8.24 -13.36
C GLU A 68 -21.60 -8.47 -14.88
N ASP A 69 -20.80 -9.39 -15.42
CA ASP A 69 -20.87 -10.00 -16.76
C ASP A 69 -21.72 -11.28 -16.74
#